data_AF-A0A0R2QLJ0-F1
#
_entry.id   AF-A0A0R2QLJ0-F1
#
_cell.length_a   1.000
_cell.length_b   1.000
_cell.length_c   1.000
_cell.angle_alpha   90.00
_cell.angle_beta   90.00
_cell.angle_gamma   90.00
#
_symmetry.space_group_name_H-M   'P 1'
#
loop_
_entity.id
_entity.type
_entity.pdbx_description
1 polymer ?
#
loop_
_entity_poly.entity_id
_entity_poly.type
_entity_poly.pdbx_seq_one_letter_code
_entity_poly.pdbx_strand_id
1 'polypeptide(L)'
;MTHPTLDVTNTPQRNRLTVAFRAILAIPHAVVLNIWDNLIQIVAVIQWFIILFTGKRNKGIWTLQNSWLSYAARVESYGALLYDKWPSFGEPTADDIIRYSFEYKAEASRASNFFRIILVIPAFFVYIFLVLCGIFVAVVSWFAILFTGRHSQGMFNFLLKVTRYSMSIRAYMALMTDEYPTTRVQPAAIAPRPATNWAPPTV
;
A
#
# COMPACT_ATOMS: atom_id res chain seq x y z
N MET A 1 14.96 -9.20 -6.96
CA MET A 1 14.70 -7.92 -6.26
C MET A 1 13.47 -7.34 -6.94
N THR A 2 12.31 -7.52 -6.34
CA THR A 2 11.01 -7.33 -7.01
C THR A 2 10.18 -6.44 -6.10
N HIS A 3 10.16 -5.16 -6.45
CA HIS A 3 9.56 -4.09 -5.67
C HIS A 3 8.21 -3.70 -6.29
N PRO A 4 7.18 -3.51 -5.48
CA PRO A 4 5.87 -3.11 -5.96
C PRO A 4 5.84 -1.65 -6.45
N THR A 5 5.22 -1.45 -7.62
CA THR A 5 5.23 -0.20 -8.36
C THR A 5 3.88 0.53 -8.29
N LEU A 6 3.91 1.74 -7.74
CA LEU A 6 2.83 2.72 -7.84
C LEU A 6 3.21 3.74 -8.92
N ASP A 7 2.77 3.50 -10.17
CA ASP A 7 2.84 4.47 -11.25
C ASP A 7 1.55 5.30 -11.25
N VAL A 8 1.67 6.54 -10.78
CA VAL A 8 0.58 7.50 -10.72
C VAL A 8 1.08 8.76 -11.42
N THR A 9 0.58 9.03 -12.62
CA THR A 9 0.86 10.25 -13.37
C THR A 9 -0.01 11.39 -12.82
N ASN A 10 0.59 12.56 -12.57
CA ASN A 10 -0.15 13.74 -12.13
C ASN A 10 -1.01 14.27 -13.29
N THR A 11 -2.33 14.12 -13.18
CA THR A 11 -3.29 14.69 -14.13
C THR A 11 -3.49 16.18 -13.82
N PRO A 12 -3.18 17.10 -14.77
CA PRO A 12 -3.17 18.54 -14.51
C PRO A 12 -4.55 19.16 -14.25
N GLN A 13 -5.65 18.44 -14.47
CA GLN A 13 -7.01 18.95 -14.30
C GLN A 13 -7.86 17.93 -13.52
N ARG A 14 -8.10 18.21 -12.24
CA ARG A 14 -8.95 17.40 -11.37
C ARG A 14 -10.34 18.00 -11.24
N ASN A 15 -11.37 17.15 -11.27
CA ASN A 15 -12.74 17.57 -11.03
C ASN A 15 -12.93 17.91 -9.53
N ARG A 16 -13.22 19.19 -9.25
CA ARG A 16 -13.33 19.75 -7.90
C ARG A 16 -14.40 19.05 -7.05
N LEU A 17 -15.52 18.64 -7.67
CA LEU A 17 -16.61 17.94 -6.99
C LEU A 17 -16.17 16.56 -6.50
N THR A 18 -15.47 15.80 -7.34
CA THR A 18 -14.96 14.47 -6.96
C THR A 18 -13.95 14.57 -5.81
N VAL A 19 -13.13 15.62 -5.79
CA VAL A 19 -12.18 15.88 -4.71
C VAL A 19 -12.89 16.29 -3.41
N ALA A 20 -13.92 17.14 -3.48
CA ALA A 20 -14.69 17.58 -2.32
C ALA A 20 -15.34 16.41 -1.58
N PHE A 21 -16.05 15.53 -2.31
CA PHE A 21 -16.72 14.36 -1.73
C PHE A 21 -15.75 13.24 -1.32
N ARG A 22 -14.51 13.29 -1.78
CA ARG A 22 -13.53 12.23 -1.58
C ARG A 22 -13.26 11.87 -0.12
N ALA A 23 -13.22 12.87 0.75
CA ALA A 23 -13.00 12.66 2.18
C ALA A 23 -14.12 11.82 2.81
N ILE A 24 -15.38 12.11 2.46
CA ILE A 24 -16.56 11.36 2.90
C ILE A 24 -16.55 9.96 2.29
N LEU A 25 -16.28 9.89 1.00
CA LEU A 25 -16.20 8.67 0.22
C LEU A 25 -15.09 7.71 0.67
N ALA A 26 -14.03 8.23 1.29
CA ALA A 26 -12.96 7.41 1.87
C ALA A 26 -13.38 6.73 3.19
N ILE A 27 -14.42 7.22 3.89
CA ILE A 27 -14.82 6.71 5.22
C ILE A 27 -15.22 5.23 5.17
N PRO A 28 -16.08 4.76 4.24
CA PRO A 28 -16.42 3.33 4.16
C PRO A 28 -15.18 2.46 3.93
N HIS A 29 -14.27 2.90 3.06
CA HIS A 29 -13.02 2.19 2.82
C HIS A 29 -12.09 2.17 4.04
N ALA A 30 -12.03 3.27 4.81
CA ALA A 30 -11.25 3.34 6.04
C ALA A 30 -11.78 2.35 7.10
N VAL A 31 -13.10 2.23 7.24
CA VAL A 31 -13.73 1.26 8.16
C VAL A 31 -13.41 -0.18 7.73
N VAL A 32 -13.60 -0.51 6.45
CA VAL A 32 -13.30 -1.84 5.93
C VAL A 32 -11.81 -2.17 6.09
N LEU A 33 -10.93 -1.22 5.77
CA LEU A 33 -9.49 -1.40 5.92
C LEU A 33 -9.11 -1.62 7.38
N ASN A 34 -9.72 -0.89 8.32
CA ASN A 34 -9.47 -1.06 9.74
C ASN A 34 -9.86 -2.46 10.24
N ILE A 35 -11.03 -2.96 9.85
CA ILE A 35 -11.46 -4.32 10.17
C ILE A 35 -10.48 -5.35 9.60
N TRP A 36 -10.08 -5.18 8.34
CA TRP A 36 -9.17 -6.10 7.68
C TRP A 36 -7.75 -6.05 8.27
N ASP A 37 -7.26 -4.86 8.65
CA ASP A 37 -5.99 -4.67 9.36
C ASP A 37 -5.95 -5.47 10.68
N ASN A 38 -7.04 -5.43 11.46
CA ASN A 38 -7.16 -6.20 12.70
C ASN A 38 -7.12 -7.72 12.42
N LEU A 39 -7.84 -8.19 11.39
CA LEU A 39 -7.78 -9.59 10.98
C LEU A 39 -6.35 -10.02 10.58
N ILE A 40 -5.66 -9.18 9.80
CA ILE A 40 -4.28 -9.45 9.39
C ILE A 40 -3.32 -9.48 10.57
N GLN A 41 -3.52 -8.65 11.61
CA GLN A 41 -2.70 -8.72 12.81
C GLN A 41 -2.85 -10.06 13.53
N ILE A 42 -4.07 -10.57 13.68
CA ILE A 42 -4.34 -11.88 14.29
C ILE A 42 -3.63 -12.98 13.48
N VAL A 43 -3.80 -12.96 12.16
CA VAL A 43 -3.19 -13.93 11.26
C VAL A 43 -1.67 -13.81 11.23
N ALA A 44 -1.12 -12.60 11.36
CA ALA A 44 0.31 -12.34 11.42
C ALA A 44 0.94 -12.93 12.69
N VAL A 45 0.23 -12.90 13.83
CA VAL A 45 0.69 -13.57 15.07
C VAL A 45 0.80 -15.08 14.85
N ILE A 46 -0.19 -15.69 14.18
CA ILE A 46 -0.13 -17.12 13.84
C ILE A 46 1.07 -17.40 12.92
N GLN A 47 1.26 -16.59 11.88
CA GLN A 47 2.40 -16.71 10.98
C GLN A 47 3.75 -16.50 11.69
N TRP A 48 3.82 -15.61 12.68
CA TRP A 48 5.01 -15.38 13.48
C TRP A 48 5.45 -16.64 14.21
N PHE A 49 4.53 -17.38 14.83
CA PHE A 49 4.83 -18.67 15.45
C PHE A 49 5.24 -19.71 14.41
N ILE A 50 4.52 -19.81 13.29
CA ILE A 50 4.86 -20.74 12.20
C ILE A 50 6.31 -20.51 11.74
N ILE A 51 6.68 -19.26 11.46
CA ILE A 51 8.05 -18.91 11.03
C ILE A 51 9.06 -19.16 12.14
N LEU A 52 8.73 -18.87 13.40
CA LEU A 52 9.62 -19.10 14.52
C LEU A 52 10.00 -20.58 14.65
N PHE A 53 9.07 -21.51 14.44
CA PHE A 53 9.33 -22.96 14.53
C PHE A 53 9.87 -23.56 13.24
N THR A 54 9.32 -23.18 12.08
CA THR A 54 9.61 -23.84 10.80
C THR A 54 10.66 -23.12 9.94
N GLY A 55 10.90 -21.83 10.20
CA GLY A 55 11.67 -20.96 9.30
C GLY A 55 10.99 -20.72 7.95
N LYS A 56 9.72 -21.11 7.78
CA LYS A 56 8.99 -21.01 6.53
C LYS A 56 7.70 -20.21 6.68
N ARG A 57 7.38 -19.37 5.69
CA ARG A 57 6.10 -18.67 5.57
C ARG A 57 5.02 -19.65 5.13
N ASN A 58 3.80 -19.46 5.62
CA ASN A 58 2.65 -20.24 5.18
C ASN A 58 2.06 -19.62 3.91
N LYS A 59 1.90 -20.41 2.85
CA LYS A 59 1.39 -19.91 1.56
C LYS A 59 -0.05 -19.39 1.65
N GLY A 60 -0.93 -20.07 2.39
CA GLY A 60 -2.34 -19.69 2.52
C GLY A 60 -2.50 -18.35 3.25
N ILE A 61 -1.78 -18.18 4.35
CA ILE A 61 -1.75 -16.90 5.08
C ILE A 61 -1.16 -15.80 4.21
N TRP A 62 -0.04 -16.07 3.53
CA TRP A 62 0.61 -15.08 2.68
C TRP A 62 -0.32 -14.61 1.54
N THR A 63 -1.09 -15.52 0.93
CA THR A 63 -2.07 -15.16 -0.11
C THR A 63 -3.11 -14.18 0.43
N LEU A 64 -3.69 -14.46 1.61
CA LEU A 64 -4.64 -13.56 2.26
C LEU A 64 -4.02 -12.18 2.55
N GLN A 65 -2.80 -12.16 3.09
CA GLN A 65 -2.06 -10.94 3.37
C GLN A 65 -1.75 -10.14 2.10
N ASN A 66 -1.45 -10.82 0.99
CA ASN A 66 -1.20 -10.18 -0.29
C ASN A 66 -2.46 -9.51 -0.88
N SER A 67 -3.62 -10.15 -0.75
CA SER A 67 -4.91 -9.56 -1.15
C SER A 67 -5.24 -8.31 -0.33
N TRP A 68 -5.05 -8.39 0.99
CA TRP A 68 -5.18 -7.25 1.89
C TRP A 68 -4.23 -6.10 1.52
N LEU A 69 -2.95 -6.39 1.30
CA LEU A 69 -1.94 -5.38 0.99
C LEU A 69 -2.26 -4.66 -0.33
N SER A 70 -2.75 -5.41 -1.31
CA SER A 70 -3.20 -4.85 -2.59
C SER A 70 -4.41 -3.92 -2.39
N TYR A 71 -5.38 -4.29 -1.55
CA TYR A 71 -6.52 -3.43 -1.22
C TYR A 71 -6.09 -2.18 -0.45
N ALA A 72 -5.22 -2.33 0.56
CA ALA A 72 -4.65 -1.22 1.32
C ALA A 72 -3.96 -0.20 0.41
N ALA A 73 -3.18 -0.67 -0.56
CA ALA A 73 -2.50 0.19 -1.54
C ALA A 73 -3.48 1.05 -2.36
N ARG A 74 -4.62 0.48 -2.77
CA ARG A 74 -5.66 1.21 -3.52
C ARG A 74 -6.36 2.25 -2.64
N VAL A 75 -6.77 1.86 -1.43
CA VAL A 75 -7.45 2.74 -0.48
C VAL A 75 -6.55 3.90 -0.05
N GLU A 76 -5.30 3.63 0.31
CA GLU A 76 -4.36 4.69 0.70
C GLU A 76 -4.02 5.61 -0.47
N SER A 77 -3.82 5.08 -1.68
CA SER A 77 -3.56 5.93 -2.86
C SER A 77 -4.78 6.80 -3.21
N TYR A 78 -5.99 6.29 -3.01
CA TYR A 78 -7.21 7.07 -3.18
C TYR A 78 -7.36 8.15 -2.10
N GLY A 79 -7.15 7.81 -0.83
CA GLY A 79 -7.25 8.75 0.30
C GLY A 79 -6.16 9.83 0.28
N ALA A 80 -4.94 9.46 -0.11
CA ALA A 80 -3.80 10.36 -0.25
C ALA A 80 -3.85 11.23 -1.52
N LEU A 81 -4.99 11.29 -2.22
CA LEU A 81 -5.15 12.10 -3.43
C LEU A 81 -4.10 11.76 -4.51
N LEU A 82 -3.59 10.53 -4.55
CA LEU A 82 -2.68 10.09 -5.59
C LEU A 82 -3.49 9.59 -6.78
N TYR A 83 -4.50 8.75 -6.55
CA TYR A 83 -5.17 8.01 -7.63
C TYR A 83 -6.69 8.22 -7.68
N ASP A 84 -7.23 8.83 -8.75
CA ASP A 84 -8.61 9.35 -8.82
C ASP A 84 -9.76 8.32 -8.94
N LYS A 85 -9.48 7.08 -9.36
CA LYS A 85 -10.52 6.06 -9.53
C LYS A 85 -10.94 5.46 -8.17
N TRP A 86 -12.24 5.27 -8.00
CA TRP A 86 -12.81 4.60 -6.82
C TRP A 86 -12.18 3.22 -6.59
N PRO A 87 -11.68 2.90 -5.39
CA PRO A 87 -11.03 1.62 -5.13
C PRO A 87 -12.05 0.48 -5.07
N SER A 88 -11.78 -0.59 -5.82
CA SER A 88 -12.52 -1.85 -5.74
C SER A 88 -12.38 -2.48 -4.35
N PHE A 89 -13.48 -3.00 -3.79
CA PHE A 89 -13.44 -3.81 -2.57
C PHE A 89 -12.82 -5.18 -2.85
N GLY A 90 -11.91 -5.64 -1.99
CA GLY A 90 -11.38 -7.01 -2.05
C GLY A 90 -10.24 -7.21 -3.03
N GLU A 91 -10.37 -8.18 -3.93
CA GLU A 91 -9.32 -8.58 -4.89
C GLU A 91 -9.10 -7.53 -5.99
N PRO A 92 -7.87 -7.41 -6.53
CA PRO A 92 -7.60 -6.49 -7.64
C PRO A 92 -8.32 -6.94 -8.93
N THR A 93 -9.10 -6.04 -9.51
CA THR A 93 -9.73 -6.27 -10.82
C THR A 93 -8.67 -6.11 -11.93
N ALA A 94 -8.95 -6.61 -13.14
CA ALA A 94 -8.10 -6.38 -14.33
C ALA A 94 -7.84 -4.88 -14.60
N ASP A 95 -8.77 -4.06 -14.16
CA ASP A 95 -8.79 -2.60 -14.26
C ASP A 95 -7.96 -1.85 -13.19
N ASP A 96 -7.40 -2.58 -12.21
CA ASP A 96 -6.59 -2.01 -11.13
C ASP A 96 -5.10 -2.01 -11.52
N ILE A 97 -4.60 -0.80 -11.82
CA ILE A 97 -3.19 -0.56 -12.19
C ILE A 97 -2.27 -0.71 -10.96
N ILE A 98 -2.80 -0.47 -9.75
CA ILE A 98 -2.07 -0.57 -8.50
C ILE A 98 -2.08 -2.03 -8.02
N ARG A 99 -1.03 -2.78 -8.40
CA ARG A 99 -0.73 -4.11 -7.85
C ARG A 99 0.54 -4.03 -7.02
N TYR A 100 0.35 -3.83 -5.72
CA TYR A 100 1.46 -3.90 -4.77
C TYR A 100 1.63 -5.36 -4.35
N SER A 101 2.39 -6.14 -5.13
CA SER A 101 2.67 -7.56 -4.82
C SER A 101 4.16 -7.79 -4.56
N PHE A 102 4.45 -8.64 -3.58
CA PHE A 102 5.75 -9.24 -3.41
C PHE A 102 5.77 -10.60 -4.09
N GLU A 103 6.94 -11.07 -4.49
CA GLU A 103 7.13 -12.46 -4.87
C GLU A 103 7.06 -13.33 -3.60
N TYR A 104 6.26 -14.40 -3.63
CA TYR A 104 6.16 -15.32 -2.49
C TYR A 104 7.52 -15.98 -2.24
N LYS A 105 8.09 -15.70 -1.06
CA LYS A 105 9.29 -16.37 -0.57
C LYS A 105 8.92 -17.26 0.61
N ALA A 106 9.09 -18.57 0.41
CA ALA A 106 8.83 -19.55 1.46
C ALA A 106 9.80 -19.37 2.65
N GLU A 107 11.07 -19.07 2.41
CA GLU A 107 12.08 -18.97 3.46
C GLU A 107 12.02 -17.65 4.21
N ALA A 108 12.05 -17.72 5.54
CA ALA A 108 12.05 -16.56 6.42
C ALA A 108 13.11 -16.71 7.52
N SER A 109 13.80 -15.61 7.83
CA SER A 109 14.79 -15.61 8.91
C SER A 109 14.11 -15.64 10.29
N ARG A 110 14.39 -16.70 11.05
CA ARG A 110 13.85 -16.89 12.42
C ARG A 110 14.29 -15.78 13.37
N ALA A 111 15.55 -15.35 13.27
CA ALA A 111 16.11 -14.29 14.10
C ALA A 111 15.49 -12.93 13.76
N SER A 112 15.41 -12.57 12.48
CA SER A 112 14.72 -11.33 12.04
C SER A 112 13.26 -11.34 12.45
N ASN A 113 12.59 -12.50 12.36
CA ASN A 113 11.21 -12.66 12.82
C ASN A 113 11.06 -12.46 14.34
N PHE A 114 11.93 -13.04 15.15
CA PHE A 114 11.87 -12.91 16.61
C PHE A 114 12.07 -11.47 17.06
N PHE A 115 13.11 -10.80 16.54
CA PHE A 115 13.41 -9.41 16.88
C PHE A 115 12.47 -8.39 16.22
N ARG A 116 11.56 -8.83 15.35
CA ARG A 116 10.65 -7.96 14.58
C ARG A 116 9.83 -7.02 15.46
N ILE A 117 9.39 -7.50 16.62
CA ILE A 117 8.58 -6.72 17.58
C ILE A 117 9.37 -5.52 18.11
N ILE A 118 10.69 -5.68 18.30
CA ILE A 118 11.56 -4.59 18.75
C ILE A 118 11.94 -3.70 17.56
N LEU A 119 12.29 -4.30 16.42
CA LEU A 119 12.72 -3.59 15.22
C LEU A 119 11.62 -2.72 14.62
N VAL A 120 10.35 -3.10 14.76
CA VAL A 120 9.25 -2.28 14.24
C VAL A 120 9.05 -1.00 15.04
N ILE A 121 9.42 -0.95 16.34
CA ILE A 121 9.16 0.22 17.19
C ILE A 121 9.75 1.51 16.58
N PRO A 122 11.04 1.57 16.19
CA PRO A 122 11.58 2.75 15.50
C PRO A 122 10.87 3.10 14.20
N ALA A 123 10.58 2.10 13.36
CA ALA A 123 9.88 2.31 12.10
C ALA A 123 8.45 2.83 12.32
N PHE A 124 7.79 2.39 13.39
CA PHE A 124 6.44 2.79 13.75
C PHE A 124 6.38 4.24 14.24
N PHE A 125 7.40 4.73 14.95
CA PHE A 125 7.50 6.15 15.29
C PHE A 125 7.65 7.03 14.05
N VAL A 126 8.52 6.64 13.11
CA VAL A 126 8.67 7.33 11.82
C VAL A 126 7.36 7.29 11.04
N TYR A 127 6.66 6.16 11.07
CA TYR A 127 5.36 5.99 10.43
C TYR A 127 4.31 6.95 10.97
N ILE A 128 4.11 7.00 12.29
CA ILE A 128 3.14 7.92 12.91
C ILE A 128 3.44 9.36 12.48
N PHE A 129 4.71 9.77 12.56
CA PHE A 129 5.11 11.10 12.15
C PHE A 129 4.79 11.38 10.67
N LEU A 130 5.14 10.47 9.77
CA LEU A 130 4.86 10.60 8.33
C LEU A 130 3.37 10.61 8.01
N VAL A 131 2.56 9.81 8.71
CA VAL A 131 1.10 9.79 8.55
C VAL A 131 0.49 11.12 9.00
N LEU A 132 0.92 11.67 10.13
CA LEU A 132 0.45 12.98 10.62
C LEU A 132 0.80 14.09 9.63
N CYS A 133 2.05 14.14 9.15
CA CYS A 133 2.45 15.07 8.08
C CYS A 133 1.68 14.81 6.78
N GLY A 134 1.43 13.54 6.44
CA GLY A 134 0.66 13.12 5.27
C GLY A 134 -0.77 13.63 5.31
N ILE A 135 -1.46 13.50 6.44
CA ILE A 135 -2.81 14.04 6.64
C ILE A 135 -2.81 15.55 6.47
N PHE A 136 -1.86 16.26 7.08
CA PHE A 136 -1.75 17.70 6.93
C PHE A 136 -1.55 18.12 5.46
N VAL A 137 -0.61 17.49 4.77
CA VAL A 137 -0.35 17.75 3.34
C VAL A 137 -1.55 17.36 2.48
N ALA A 138 -2.28 16.28 2.80
CA ALA A 138 -3.48 15.88 2.07
C ALA A 138 -4.60 16.90 2.24
N VAL A 139 -4.80 17.46 3.43
CA VAL A 139 -5.77 18.53 3.70
C VAL A 139 -5.39 19.81 2.93
N VAL A 140 -4.11 20.20 2.96
CA VAL A 140 -3.62 21.36 2.19
C VAL A 140 -3.77 21.13 0.68
N SER A 141 -3.43 19.94 0.18
CA SER A 141 -3.65 19.54 -1.21
C SER A 141 -5.13 19.58 -1.58
N TRP A 142 -6.01 19.13 -0.70
CA TRP A 142 -7.45 19.14 -0.91
C TRP A 142 -7.96 20.58 -1.11
N PHE A 143 -7.61 21.51 -0.21
CA PHE A 143 -7.93 22.93 -0.37
C PHE A 143 -7.29 23.53 -1.63
N ALA A 144 -6.00 23.26 -1.88
CA ALA A 144 -5.30 23.76 -3.05
C ALA A 144 -5.98 23.32 -4.35
N ILE A 145 -6.40 22.07 -4.46
CA ILE A 145 -7.11 21.55 -5.64
C ILE A 145 -8.51 22.17 -5.75
N LEU A 146 -9.22 22.40 -4.65
CA LEU A 146 -10.54 23.06 -4.71
C LEU A 146 -10.48 24.48 -5.25
N PHE A 147 -9.48 25.27 -4.83
CA PHE A 147 -9.33 26.65 -5.28
C PHE A 147 -8.68 26.75 -6.66
N THR A 148 -7.58 26.02 -6.88
CA THR A 148 -6.75 26.17 -8.09
C THR A 148 -7.04 25.14 -9.18
N GLY A 149 -7.71 24.03 -8.86
CA GLY A 149 -7.92 22.90 -9.78
C GLY A 149 -6.66 22.08 -10.06
N ARG A 150 -5.51 22.43 -9.48
CA ARG A 150 -4.20 21.82 -9.76
C ARG A 150 -3.63 21.17 -8.50
N HIS A 151 -3.00 20.01 -8.66
CA HIS A 151 -2.30 19.32 -7.57
C HIS A 151 -0.80 19.66 -7.64
N SER A 152 -0.27 20.30 -6.59
CA SER A 152 1.15 20.65 -6.52
C SER A 152 2.03 19.40 -6.57
N GLN A 153 3.01 19.39 -7.47
CA GLN A 153 3.93 18.26 -7.65
C GLN A 153 4.70 17.94 -6.35
N GLY A 154 5.06 18.96 -5.56
CA GLY A 154 5.76 18.77 -4.29
C GLY A 154 4.92 18.01 -3.26
N MET A 155 3.64 18.38 -3.13
CA MET A 155 2.70 17.72 -2.21
C MET A 155 2.38 16.30 -2.68
N PHE A 156 2.16 16.11 -3.99
CA PHE A 156 1.98 14.80 -4.60
C PHE A 156 3.16 13.86 -4.32
N ASN A 157 4.40 14.33 -4.56
CA ASN A 157 5.61 13.54 -4.32
C ASN A 157 5.78 13.18 -2.84
N PHE A 158 5.40 14.08 -1.93
CA PHE A 158 5.42 13.80 -0.50
C PHE A 158 4.41 12.71 -0.11
N LEU A 159 3.15 12.86 -0.55
CA LEU A 159 2.09 11.88 -0.30
C LEU A 159 2.47 10.50 -0.88
N LEU A 160 3.06 10.46 -2.08
CA LEU A 160 3.57 9.23 -2.68
C LEU A 160 4.66 8.56 -1.84
N LYS A 161 5.59 9.33 -1.27
CA LYS A 161 6.61 8.79 -0.35
C LYS A 161 5.98 8.20 0.90
N VAL A 162 5.01 8.89 1.50
CA VAL A 162 4.30 8.42 2.69
C VAL A 162 3.55 7.11 2.40
N THR A 163 2.79 7.04 1.29
CA THR A 163 2.08 5.82 0.89
C THR A 163 3.03 4.65 0.65
N ARG A 164 4.17 4.86 -0.03
CA ARG A 164 5.16 3.80 -0.25
C ARG A 164 5.77 3.28 1.06
N TYR A 165 6.10 4.19 1.97
CA TYR A 165 6.62 3.82 3.28
C TYR A 165 5.58 3.05 4.12
N SER A 166 4.32 3.48 4.08
CA SER A 166 3.18 2.78 4.69
C SER A 166 3.10 1.32 4.20
N MET A 167 3.11 1.11 2.88
CA MET A 167 3.04 -0.24 2.31
C MET A 167 4.24 -1.11 2.69
N SER A 168 5.43 -0.50 2.82
CA SER A 168 6.63 -1.22 3.26
C SER A 168 6.52 -1.70 4.71
N ILE A 169 6.01 -0.83 5.60
CA ILE A 169 5.77 -1.21 7.00
C ILE A 169 4.67 -2.26 7.11
N ARG A 170 3.55 -2.09 6.39
CA ARG A 170 2.46 -3.07 6.37
C ARG A 170 2.96 -4.45 5.97
N ALA A 171 3.77 -4.54 4.92
CA ALA A 171 4.36 -5.79 4.46
C ALA A 171 5.35 -6.40 5.47
N TYR A 172 6.13 -5.55 6.14
CA TYR A 172 7.03 -5.98 7.21
C TYR A 172 6.24 -6.49 8.43
N MET A 173 5.21 -5.78 8.88
CA MET A 173 4.36 -6.20 10.00
C MET A 173 3.50 -7.42 9.69
N ALA A 174 3.14 -7.65 8.43
CA ALA A 174 2.47 -8.86 7.98
C ALA A 174 3.43 -10.05 7.78
N LEU A 175 4.74 -9.89 8.05
CA LEU A 175 5.75 -10.95 7.86
C LEU A 175 5.87 -11.43 6.41
N MET A 176 5.55 -10.58 5.44
CA MET A 176 5.65 -10.91 4.01
C MET A 176 7.07 -10.76 3.47
N THR A 177 7.90 -9.92 4.10
CA THR A 177 9.30 -9.68 3.77
C THR A 177 10.17 -9.63 5.02
N ASP A 178 11.46 -9.96 4.90
CA ASP A 178 12.45 -9.80 5.97
C ASP A 178 13.25 -8.50 5.85
N GLU A 179 13.05 -7.76 4.76
CA GLU A 179 13.72 -6.49 4.51
C GLU A 179 13.16 -5.40 5.41
N TYR A 180 14.05 -4.70 6.13
CA TYR A 180 13.67 -3.62 7.04
C TYR A 180 13.10 -2.42 6.26
N PRO A 181 11.97 -1.82 6.67
CA PRO A 181 11.37 -0.71 5.95
C PRO A 181 12.30 0.51 5.98
N THR A 182 12.75 0.95 4.80
CA THR A 182 13.57 2.16 4.66
C THR A 182 12.77 3.28 4.01
N THR A 183 13.08 4.52 4.35
CA THR A 183 12.47 5.73 3.75
C THR A 183 13.08 6.10 2.39
N ARG A 184 14.08 5.33 1.94
CA ARG A 184 14.78 5.61 0.67
C ARG A 184 13.86 5.32 -0.50
N VAL A 185 13.75 6.30 -1.40
CA VAL A 185 13.04 6.14 -2.66
C VAL A 185 13.87 5.18 -3.53
N GLN A 186 13.47 3.92 -3.59
CA GLN A 186 13.93 3.05 -4.66
C GLN A 186 13.03 3.30 -5.87
N PRO A 187 13.59 3.49 -7.07
CA PRO A 187 12.80 3.61 -8.29
C PRO A 187 11.86 2.41 -8.36
N ALA A 188 10.61 2.67 -8.74
CA ALA A 188 9.70 1.62 -9.15
C ALA A 188 10.46 0.74 -10.15
N ALA A 189 10.72 -0.52 -9.81
CA ALA A 189 11.20 -1.47 -10.80
C ALA A 189 10.04 -1.63 -11.77
N ILE A 190 10.02 -0.87 -12.87
CA ILE A 190 9.06 -0.98 -13.95
C ILE A 190 9.03 -2.46 -14.32
N ALA A 191 8.12 -3.23 -13.74
CA ALA A 191 7.85 -4.56 -14.23
C ALA A 191 7.26 -4.27 -15.61
N PRO A 192 7.92 -4.69 -16.71
CA PRO A 192 7.29 -4.62 -18.00
C PRO A 192 5.94 -5.29 -17.83
N ARG A 193 4.85 -4.62 -18.25
CA ARG A 193 3.54 -5.27 -18.42
C ARG A 193 3.86 -6.66 -18.98
N PRO A 194 3.55 -7.78 -18.28
CA PRO A 194 3.76 -9.08 -18.89
C PRO A 194 3.06 -8.99 -20.21
N ALA A 195 3.82 -9.12 -21.31
CA ALA A 195 3.29 -8.95 -22.65
C ALA A 195 2.07 -9.86 -22.70
N THR A 196 0.88 -9.28 -22.67
CA THR A 196 -0.34 -10.06 -22.69
C THR A 196 -0.37 -10.68 -24.06
N ASN A 197 0.12 -11.90 -24.17
CA ASN A 197 -0.14 -12.87 -25.22
C ASN A 197 -1.63 -13.31 -25.20
N TRP A 198 -2.51 -12.42 -24.74
CA TRP A 198 -3.95 -12.51 -24.83
C TRP A 198 -4.35 -12.16 -26.26
N ALA A 199 -4.62 -13.19 -27.05
CA ALA A 199 -5.39 -13.05 -28.27
C ALA A 199 -6.87 -12.88 -27.87
N PRO A 200 -7.59 -11.86 -28.40
CA PRO A 200 -9.02 -11.75 -28.17
C PRO A 200 -9.72 -13.00 -28.72
N PRO A 201 -10.71 -13.59 -28.01
CA PRO A 201 -11.45 -14.72 -28.54
C PRO A 201 -12.12 -14.30 -29.84
N THR A 202 -11.74 -14.96 -30.93
CA THR A 202 -12.42 -14.84 -32.22
C THR A 202 -13.81 -15.44 -32.05
N VAL A 203 -14.83 -14.58 -32.23
CA VAL A 203 -16.24 -14.97 -32.34
C VAL A 203 -16.42 -15.86 -33.56
#